data_AF-A0A3N0UYI2-F1
#
_entry.id   AF-A0A3N0UYI2-F1
#
_cell.length_a   1.000
_cell.length_b   1.000
_cell.length_c   1.000
_cell.angle_alpha   90.00
_cell.angle_beta   90.00
_cell.angle_gamma   90.00
#
_symmetry.space_group_name_H-M   'P 1'
#
loop_
_entity.id
_entity.type
_entity.pdbx_description
1 polymer ?
#
loop_
_entity_poly.entity_id
_entity_poly.type
_entity_poly.pdbx_seq_one_letter_code
_entity_poly.pdbx_strand_id
1 'polypeptide(L)'
;MSYGTLQPTLLLQALNEGKIPKYLYKYRDAKSNTESIFKSKKIWFSLSTAFNDPFDCHLSEAQHSLDDANKFREHILEGRPDRDFLMSQPVSIERLEAALEGSKQLKLSRLGILCLSRNYNNILMWSHYADYHKGLVIEFDLEKDLDFFVTPIKIKYVEGYEPTNYFINQKEAIDKIISTKSLHWSYEEEIRILKNNHVGACAVSPAAIKRIIFGCKSDPDFKERIKILCGSAGLGHVTFSSMKMSYGKFSLECVDE
;
A
#
# COMPACT_ATOMS: atom_id res chain seq x y z
N MET A 1 1.08 18.75 -7.24
CA MET A 1 2.12 17.99 -7.96
C MET A 1 1.75 16.53 -7.87
N SER A 2 1.51 15.85 -9.00
CA SER A 2 1.33 14.41 -9.00
C SER A 2 2.63 13.76 -8.54
N TYR A 3 2.55 12.78 -7.64
CA TYR A 3 3.65 11.83 -7.51
C TYR A 3 3.88 11.30 -8.92
N GLY A 4 5.09 11.53 -9.44
CA GLY A 4 5.43 11.20 -10.82
C GLY A 4 5.00 9.76 -11.07
N THR A 5 3.95 9.59 -11.87
CA THR A 5 3.57 8.28 -12.34
C THR A 5 4.79 7.77 -13.08
N LEU A 6 5.47 6.77 -12.51
CA LEU A 6 6.34 5.92 -13.32
C LEU A 6 5.52 5.60 -14.57
N GLN A 7 5.92 6.04 -15.75
CA GLN A 7 5.13 5.68 -16.93
C GLN A 7 5.09 4.14 -17.02
N PRO A 8 4.02 3.52 -17.53
CA PRO A 8 3.94 2.06 -17.68
C PRO A 8 5.21 1.45 -18.30
N THR A 9 5.85 2.20 -19.20
CA THR A 9 7.17 1.91 -19.79
C THR A 9 8.30 1.77 -18.77
N LEU A 10 8.38 2.65 -17.77
CA LEU A 10 9.38 2.58 -16.71
C LEU A 10 9.14 1.41 -15.75
N LEU A 11 7.87 1.09 -15.47
CA LEU A 11 7.55 -0.11 -14.69
C LEU A 11 7.99 -1.36 -15.44
N LEU A 12 7.67 -1.47 -16.74
CA LEU A 12 8.11 -2.58 -17.57
C LEU A 12 9.64 -2.72 -17.59
N GLN A 13 10.37 -1.61 -17.71
CA GLN A 13 11.82 -1.61 -17.62
C GLN A 13 12.30 -2.12 -16.25
N ALA A 14 11.72 -1.63 -15.15
CA ALA A 14 12.10 -2.06 -13.81
C ALA A 14 11.81 -3.56 -13.57
N LEU A 15 10.76 -4.11 -14.16
CA LEU A 15 10.46 -5.55 -14.16
C LEU A 15 11.51 -6.33 -14.95
N ASN A 16 11.84 -5.89 -16.17
CA ASN A 16 12.84 -6.54 -17.03
C ASN A 16 14.25 -6.53 -16.41
N GLU A 17 14.58 -5.48 -15.66
CA GLU A 17 15.86 -5.33 -14.94
C GLU A 17 15.85 -6.03 -13.56
N GLY A 18 14.74 -6.64 -13.14
CA GLY A 18 14.62 -7.32 -11.84
C GLY A 18 14.63 -6.39 -10.62
N LYS A 19 14.44 -5.07 -10.82
CA LYS A 19 14.36 -4.07 -9.74
C LYS A 19 13.07 -4.19 -8.93
N ILE A 20 11.99 -4.60 -9.60
CA ILE A 20 10.68 -4.91 -9.01
C ILE A 20 10.34 -6.36 -9.38
N PRO A 21 9.79 -7.17 -8.46
CA PRO A 21 9.41 -8.54 -8.79
C PRO A 21 8.23 -8.56 -9.76
N LYS A 22 8.24 -9.52 -10.68
CA LYS A 22 7.12 -9.77 -11.61
C LYS A 22 5.82 -10.12 -10.89
N TYR A 23 5.92 -10.79 -9.74
CA TYR A 23 4.78 -11.27 -8.97
C TYR A 23 4.71 -10.61 -7.60
N LEU A 24 3.50 -10.23 -7.21
CA LEU A 24 3.18 -9.72 -5.88
C LEU A 24 1.91 -10.36 -5.33
N TYR A 25 1.79 -10.35 -4.01
CA TYR A 25 0.86 -11.18 -3.28
C TYR A 25 -0.05 -10.37 -2.37
N LYS A 26 -1.36 -10.62 -2.45
CA LYS A 26 -2.34 -10.08 -1.52
C LYS A 26 -2.95 -11.17 -0.67
N TYR A 27 -2.63 -11.16 0.61
CA TYR A 27 -3.27 -11.98 1.63
C TYR A 27 -4.68 -11.45 1.91
N ARG A 28 -5.65 -12.36 2.00
CA ARG A 28 -7.08 -12.07 2.20
C ARG A 28 -7.72 -13.08 3.14
N ASP A 29 -8.68 -12.61 3.92
CA ASP A 29 -9.53 -13.45 4.77
C ASP A 29 -10.53 -14.32 3.98
N ALA A 30 -11.14 -15.29 4.65
CA ALA A 30 -12.18 -16.15 4.08
C ALA A 30 -13.59 -15.53 4.21
N LYS A 31 -13.75 -14.24 3.90
CA LYS A 31 -15.03 -13.51 4.02
C LYS A 31 -15.60 -13.08 2.68
N SER A 32 -16.86 -12.65 2.68
CA SER A 32 -17.61 -12.21 1.49
C SER A 32 -16.94 -11.08 0.70
N ASN A 33 -16.23 -10.16 1.38
CA ASN A 33 -15.47 -9.10 0.71
C ASN A 33 -14.29 -9.64 -0.11
N THR A 34 -13.79 -10.84 0.19
CA THR A 34 -12.76 -11.50 -0.63
C THR A 34 -13.40 -12.14 -1.85
N GLU A 35 -14.59 -12.76 -1.72
CA GLU A 35 -15.33 -13.30 -2.87
C GLU A 35 -15.73 -12.21 -3.88
N SER A 36 -16.04 -11.00 -3.42
CA SER A 36 -16.43 -9.89 -4.28
C SER A 36 -15.31 -9.40 -5.20
N ILE A 37 -14.04 -9.67 -4.86
CA ILE A 37 -12.88 -9.35 -5.71
C ILE A 37 -13.00 -10.09 -7.05
N PHE A 38 -13.33 -11.38 -7.04
CA PHE A 38 -13.38 -12.18 -8.27
C PHE A 38 -14.59 -11.83 -9.14
N LYS A 39 -15.72 -11.52 -8.50
CA LYS A 39 -16.93 -11.06 -9.18
C LYS A 39 -16.70 -9.71 -9.87
N SER A 40 -16.19 -8.74 -9.12
CA SER A 40 -16.05 -7.34 -9.59
C SER A 40 -14.75 -7.06 -10.34
N LYS A 41 -13.71 -7.90 -10.17
CA LYS A 41 -12.32 -7.65 -10.57
C LYS A 41 -11.81 -6.31 -10.04
N LYS A 42 -12.17 -5.98 -8.80
CA LYS A 42 -11.74 -4.75 -8.14
C LYS A 42 -10.96 -5.05 -6.86
N ILE A 43 -9.89 -4.30 -6.65
CA ILE A 43 -9.07 -4.35 -5.45
C ILE A 43 -9.23 -3.03 -4.69
N TRP A 44 -9.34 -3.13 -3.37
CA TRP A 44 -9.52 -1.97 -2.50
C TRP A 44 -8.19 -1.29 -2.17
N PHE A 45 -8.11 0.01 -2.44
CA PHE A 45 -7.06 0.92 -1.98
C PHE A 45 -7.53 1.62 -0.72
N SER A 46 -6.79 1.45 0.37
CA SER A 46 -7.17 1.95 1.71
C SER A 46 -6.61 3.34 1.96
N LEU A 47 -7.22 4.06 2.89
CA LEU A 47 -6.60 5.22 3.54
C LEU A 47 -5.48 4.75 4.47
N SER A 48 -4.45 5.57 4.65
CA SER A 48 -3.41 5.34 5.66
C SER A 48 -3.98 5.24 7.08
N THR A 49 -5.04 5.99 7.37
CA THR A 49 -5.72 5.98 8.68
C THR A 49 -6.49 4.69 8.98
N ALA A 50 -6.64 3.79 8.00
CA ALA A 50 -7.32 2.50 8.17
C ALA A 50 -6.34 1.35 8.50
N PHE A 51 -5.05 1.63 8.66
CA PHE A 51 -4.05 0.62 8.96
C PHE A 51 -4.14 0.16 10.41
N ASN A 52 -3.77 -1.10 10.66
CA ASN A 52 -3.89 -1.74 11.97
C ASN A 52 -2.79 -1.30 12.95
N ASP A 53 -1.65 -0.81 12.44
CA ASP A 53 -0.54 -0.31 13.25
C ASP A 53 -0.63 1.22 13.36
N PRO A 54 -0.75 1.79 14.57
CA PRO A 54 -0.79 3.24 14.76
C PRO A 54 0.52 3.96 14.39
N PHE A 55 1.63 3.25 14.19
CA PHE A 55 2.90 3.83 13.75
C PHE A 55 3.07 3.83 12.22
N ASP A 56 2.28 3.03 11.49
CA ASP A 56 2.39 2.92 10.03
C ASP A 56 1.72 4.12 9.35
N CYS A 57 2.46 4.85 8.51
CA CYS A 57 2.06 6.14 7.92
C CYS A 57 1.82 7.27 8.93
N HIS A 58 2.34 7.15 10.15
CA HIS A 58 2.17 8.13 11.22
C HIS A 58 3.52 8.50 11.85
N LEU A 59 4.42 9.04 11.02
CA LEU A 59 5.71 9.53 11.51
C LEU A 59 5.55 10.87 12.23
N SER A 60 6.29 11.03 13.33
CA SER A 60 6.40 12.30 14.05
C SER A 60 6.92 13.42 13.14
N GLU A 61 6.40 14.61 13.37
CA GLU A 61 6.89 15.83 12.76
C GLU A 61 8.00 16.44 13.64
N ALA A 62 9.01 17.05 13.02
CA ALA A 62 10.09 17.74 13.72
C ALA A 62 9.54 18.91 14.53
N GLN A 63 10.27 19.33 15.57
CA GLN A 63 9.98 20.60 16.22
C GLN A 63 10.41 21.74 15.30
N HIS A 64 9.62 22.81 15.23
CA HIS A 64 9.90 23.94 14.35
C HIS A 64 10.24 25.19 15.13
N SER A 65 11.18 25.96 14.60
CA SER A 65 11.51 27.28 15.11
C SER A 65 10.59 28.35 14.50
N LEU A 66 10.61 29.55 15.09
CA LEU A 66 9.98 30.72 14.47
C LEU A 66 10.57 31.05 13.09
N ASP A 67 11.83 30.69 12.84
CA ASP A 67 12.49 30.90 11.54
C ASP A 67 11.93 29.95 10.47
N ASP A 68 11.75 28.67 10.81
CA ASP A 68 11.10 27.69 9.92
C ASP A 68 9.67 28.11 9.58
N ALA A 69 8.95 28.58 10.60
CA ALA A 69 7.62 29.14 10.47
C ALA A 69 7.56 30.32 9.50
N ASN A 70 8.50 31.25 9.60
CA ASN A 70 8.59 32.40 8.70
C ASN A 70 8.95 31.99 7.27
N LYS A 71 9.91 31.09 7.07
CA LYS A 71 10.29 30.58 5.74
C LYS A 71 9.13 29.92 5.01
N PHE A 72 8.37 29.08 5.71
CA PHE A 72 7.19 28.46 5.13
C PHE A 72 6.07 29.47 4.84
N ARG A 73 5.86 30.43 5.75
CA ARG A 73 4.91 31.52 5.53
C ARG A 73 5.28 32.31 4.27
N GLU A 74 6.55 32.65 4.08
CA GLU A 74 7.03 33.31 2.86
C GLU A 74 6.72 32.49 1.60
N HIS A 75 6.99 31.17 1.64
CA HIS A 75 6.72 30.28 0.51
C HIS A 75 5.24 30.14 0.17
N ILE A 76 4.35 29.98 1.16
CA ILE A 76 2.90 29.82 0.93
C ILE A 76 2.24 31.13 0.48
N LEU A 77 2.80 32.27 0.90
CA LEU A 77 2.31 33.60 0.50
C LEU A 77 2.93 34.11 -0.80
N GLU A 78 3.86 33.36 -1.39
CA GLU A 78 4.47 33.70 -2.67
C GLU A 78 3.39 33.85 -3.76
N GLY A 79 3.43 34.96 -4.48
CA GLY A 79 2.47 35.26 -5.56
C GLY A 79 1.07 35.66 -5.10
N ARG A 80 0.79 35.79 -3.79
CA ARG A 80 -0.51 36.25 -3.31
C ARG A 80 -0.63 37.79 -3.34
N PRO A 81 -1.78 38.36 -3.79
CA PRO A 81 -1.99 39.81 -3.80
C PRO A 81 -1.93 40.48 -2.42
N ASP A 82 -2.28 39.74 -1.36
CA ASP A 82 -2.32 40.19 0.03
C ASP A 82 -1.08 39.79 0.84
N ARG A 83 0.00 39.37 0.16
CA ARG A 83 1.25 38.89 0.79
C ARG A 83 1.78 39.85 1.85
N ASP A 84 1.95 41.13 1.51
CA ASP A 84 2.58 42.09 2.43
C ASP A 84 1.75 42.33 3.70
N PHE A 85 0.42 42.37 3.56
CA PHE A 85 -0.50 42.45 4.69
C PHE A 85 -0.43 41.20 5.58
N LEU A 86 -0.39 40.00 4.97
CA LEU A 86 -0.29 38.73 5.72
C LEU A 86 1.08 38.54 6.36
N MET A 87 2.15 39.04 5.73
CA MET A 87 3.51 39.06 6.29
C MET A 87 3.64 40.03 7.47
N SER A 88 2.87 41.13 7.48
CA SER A 88 2.85 42.09 8.60
C SER A 88 2.09 41.60 9.83
N GLN A 89 1.28 40.54 9.70
CA GLN A 89 0.60 39.94 10.84
C GLN A 89 1.58 39.14 11.71
N PRO A 90 1.36 39.05 13.04
CA PRO A 90 2.15 38.19 13.90
C PRO A 90 2.00 36.72 13.49
N VAL A 91 3.13 36.01 13.45
CA VAL A 91 3.15 34.56 13.22
C VAL A 91 2.92 33.82 14.52
N SER A 92 2.10 32.77 14.49
CA SER A 92 1.91 31.83 15.59
C SER A 92 2.31 30.45 15.11
N ILE A 93 3.28 29.84 15.78
CA ILE A 93 3.75 28.48 15.47
C ILE A 93 2.59 27.51 15.57
N GLU A 94 1.82 27.56 16.66
CA GLU A 94 0.66 26.68 16.90
C GLU A 94 -0.36 26.72 15.75
N ARG A 95 -0.68 27.92 15.24
CA ARG A 95 -1.60 28.07 14.09
C ARG A 95 -1.01 27.51 12.80
N LEU A 96 0.29 27.68 12.59
CA LEU A 96 0.97 27.13 11.42
C LEU A 96 1.07 25.61 11.49
N GLU A 97 1.42 25.05 12.64
CA GLU A 97 1.43 23.60 12.89
C GLU A 97 0.05 22.99 12.63
N ALA A 98 -1.02 23.62 13.12
CA ALA A 98 -2.39 23.18 12.83
C ALA A 98 -2.73 23.25 11.33
N ALA A 99 -2.32 24.30 10.63
CA ALA A 99 -2.52 24.43 9.20
C ALA A 99 -1.73 23.38 8.39
N LEU A 100 -0.52 23.03 8.85
CA LEU A 100 0.32 22.00 8.24
C LEU A 100 -0.26 20.61 8.43
N GLU A 101 -0.70 20.29 9.64
CA GLU A 101 -1.35 19.01 9.89
C GLU A 101 -2.61 18.88 9.04
N GLY A 102 -3.41 19.94 8.91
CA GLY A 102 -4.54 19.98 7.98
C GLY A 102 -4.13 19.77 6.52
N SER A 103 -3.05 20.38 6.06
CA SER A 103 -2.51 20.21 4.70
C SER A 103 -1.98 18.79 4.45
N LYS A 104 -1.24 18.23 5.40
CA LYS A 104 -0.71 16.87 5.38
C LYS A 104 -1.85 15.85 5.35
N GLN A 105 -2.83 16.00 6.24
CA GLN A 105 -4.01 15.15 6.30
C GLN A 105 -4.85 15.24 5.03
N LEU A 106 -4.99 16.43 4.43
CA LEU A 106 -5.69 16.59 3.15
C LEU A 106 -4.99 15.84 2.01
N LYS A 107 -3.65 15.82 1.98
CA LYS A 107 -2.91 15.04 0.98
C LYS A 107 -3.04 13.54 1.21
N LEU A 108 -2.86 13.08 2.45
CA LEU A 108 -2.94 11.65 2.79
C LEU A 108 -4.36 11.08 2.64
N SER A 109 -5.39 11.87 2.97
CA SER A 109 -6.80 11.45 2.81
C SER A 109 -7.25 11.26 1.37
N ARG A 110 -6.46 11.73 0.40
CA ARG A 110 -6.71 11.54 -1.04
C ARG A 110 -5.86 10.42 -1.63
N LEU A 111 -4.98 9.81 -0.86
CA LEU A 111 -4.06 8.77 -1.34
C LEU A 111 -4.65 7.39 -1.04
N GLY A 112 -5.01 6.66 -2.10
CA GLY A 112 -5.31 5.24 -1.97
C GLY A 112 -4.03 4.42 -1.92
N ILE A 113 -3.95 3.51 -0.95
CA ILE A 113 -2.80 2.63 -0.73
C ILE A 113 -3.23 1.17 -0.82
N LEU A 114 -2.59 0.42 -1.72
CA LEU A 114 -2.69 -1.03 -1.79
C LEU A 114 -1.37 -1.65 -1.33
N CYS A 115 -1.41 -2.32 -0.18
CA CYS A 115 -0.29 -3.09 0.36
C CYS A 115 -0.26 -4.49 -0.26
N LEU A 116 0.86 -4.85 -0.89
CA LEU A 116 1.17 -6.17 -1.43
C LEU A 116 2.46 -6.70 -0.80
N SER A 117 2.65 -8.01 -0.79
CA SER A 117 3.88 -8.64 -0.32
C SER A 117 4.66 -9.23 -1.49
N ARG A 118 5.98 -9.32 -1.36
CA ARG A 118 6.84 -10.11 -2.27
C ARG A 118 6.82 -11.61 -1.95
N ASN A 119 6.25 -12.00 -0.83
CA ASN A 119 6.37 -13.36 -0.30
C ASN A 119 5.00 -13.93 0.07
N TYR A 120 4.54 -14.95 -0.66
CA TYR A 120 3.32 -15.70 -0.35
C TYR A 120 3.52 -16.79 0.70
N ASN A 121 4.76 -17.12 1.06
CA ASN A 121 5.11 -18.21 1.97
C ASN A 121 5.75 -17.66 3.26
N ASN A 122 4.99 -16.85 3.99
CA ASN A 122 5.39 -16.34 5.30
C ASN A 122 4.34 -16.70 6.36
N ILE A 123 4.74 -17.48 7.37
CA ILE A 123 3.83 -18.01 8.40
C ILE A 123 3.13 -16.91 9.21
N LEU A 124 3.79 -15.77 9.45
CA LEU A 124 3.21 -14.64 10.18
C LEU A 124 2.20 -13.91 9.30
N MET A 125 2.51 -13.71 8.01
CA MET A 125 1.57 -13.12 7.05
C MET A 125 0.28 -13.93 6.93
N TRP A 126 0.38 -15.25 6.82
CA TRP A 126 -0.80 -16.12 6.82
C TRP A 126 -1.60 -16.05 8.12
N SER A 127 -0.92 -15.87 9.26
CA SER A 127 -1.55 -15.76 10.58
C SER A 127 -2.31 -14.44 10.74
N HIS A 128 -1.73 -13.32 10.32
CA HIS A 128 -2.29 -11.98 10.50
C HIS A 128 -3.30 -11.58 9.42
N TYR A 129 -3.01 -11.89 8.15
CA TYR A 129 -3.71 -11.29 7.01
C TYR A 129 -4.54 -12.28 6.19
N ALA A 130 -4.47 -13.58 6.50
CA ALA A 130 -5.27 -14.61 5.84
C ALA A 130 -6.13 -15.40 6.84
N ASP A 131 -6.74 -14.70 7.79
CA ASP A 131 -7.72 -15.26 8.75
C ASP A 131 -7.20 -16.52 9.45
N TYR A 132 -6.02 -16.41 10.08
CA TYR A 132 -5.37 -17.52 10.77
C TYR A 132 -5.17 -18.77 9.88
N HIS A 133 -4.67 -18.56 8.66
CA HIS A 133 -4.47 -19.58 7.61
C HIS A 133 -5.75 -20.17 7.00
N LYS A 134 -6.93 -19.61 7.25
CA LYS A 134 -8.20 -20.05 6.64
C LYS A 134 -8.49 -19.36 5.31
N GLY A 135 -7.93 -18.18 5.11
CA GLY A 135 -8.10 -17.34 3.93
C GLY A 135 -7.29 -17.80 2.72
N LEU A 136 -6.95 -16.85 1.85
CA LEU A 136 -6.22 -17.11 0.62
C LEU A 136 -5.18 -16.02 0.33
N VAL A 137 -4.32 -16.29 -0.64
CA VAL A 137 -3.43 -15.32 -1.26
C VAL A 137 -3.77 -15.21 -2.74
N ILE A 138 -3.86 -13.99 -3.24
CA ILE A 138 -3.96 -13.69 -4.67
C ILE A 138 -2.55 -13.34 -5.17
N GLU A 139 -2.04 -14.12 -6.12
CA GLU A 139 -0.81 -13.81 -6.87
C GLU A 139 -1.17 -12.97 -8.11
N PHE A 140 -0.59 -11.78 -8.19
CA PHE A 140 -0.71 -10.89 -9.33
C PHE A 140 0.51 -10.96 -10.24
N ASP A 141 0.30 -10.97 -11.56
CA ASP A 141 1.33 -10.72 -12.58
C ASP A 141 1.29 -9.23 -12.98
N LEU A 142 2.32 -8.49 -12.59
CA LEU A 142 2.37 -7.04 -12.79
C LEU A 142 2.46 -6.65 -14.27
N GLU A 143 3.05 -7.49 -15.12
CA GLU A 143 3.19 -7.21 -16.56
C GLU A 143 1.83 -7.22 -17.28
N LYS A 144 0.82 -7.87 -16.70
CA LYS A 144 -0.51 -7.99 -17.29
C LYS A 144 -1.42 -6.80 -16.98
N ASP A 145 -0.95 -5.84 -16.17
CA ASP A 145 -1.65 -4.58 -15.88
C ASP A 145 -0.69 -3.49 -15.36
N LEU A 146 0.20 -3.00 -16.23
CA LEU A 146 1.21 -2.00 -15.87
C LEU A 146 0.58 -0.69 -15.34
N ASP A 147 -0.58 -0.30 -15.86
CA ASP A 147 -1.29 0.91 -15.44
C ASP A 147 -1.85 0.76 -14.02
N PHE A 148 -2.39 -0.40 -13.68
CA PHE A 148 -2.86 -0.67 -12.33
C PHE A 148 -1.72 -0.68 -11.31
N PHE A 149 -0.62 -1.37 -11.61
CA PHE A 149 0.52 -1.53 -10.70
C PHE A 149 1.56 -0.41 -10.76
N VAL A 150 1.25 0.68 -11.47
CA VAL A 150 2.10 1.86 -11.54
C VAL A 150 2.44 2.42 -10.16
N THR A 151 3.63 3.02 -10.02
CA THR A 151 4.17 3.57 -8.75
C THR A 151 4.36 2.56 -7.61
N PRO A 152 5.05 1.42 -7.84
CA PRO A 152 5.40 0.54 -6.73
C PRO A 152 6.42 1.21 -5.81
N ILE A 153 6.09 1.28 -4.51
CA ILE A 153 6.98 1.78 -3.46
C ILE A 153 7.42 0.61 -2.60
N LYS A 154 8.71 0.32 -2.62
CA LYS A 154 9.33 -0.62 -1.68
C LYS A 154 9.42 0.03 -0.30
N ILE A 155 8.97 -0.68 0.73
CA ILE A 155 9.04 -0.19 2.10
C ILE A 155 10.46 -0.24 2.64
N LYS A 156 10.86 0.85 3.29
CA LYS A 156 12.08 0.97 4.09
C LYS A 156 11.74 0.65 5.54
N TYR A 157 12.23 -0.50 5.99
CA TYR A 157 12.08 -0.94 7.37
C TYR A 157 13.20 -0.38 8.25
N VAL A 158 12.85 0.23 9.38
CA VAL A 158 13.80 0.88 10.30
C VAL A 158 13.45 0.64 11.77
N GLU A 159 14.45 0.58 12.65
CA GLU A 159 14.24 0.50 14.11
C GLU A 159 13.74 1.83 14.69
N GLY A 160 14.29 2.93 14.19
CA GLY A 160 13.90 4.30 14.52
C GLY A 160 14.00 5.19 13.28
N TYR A 161 13.36 6.35 13.33
CA TYR A 161 13.32 7.30 12.24
C TYR A 161 13.53 8.72 12.74
N GLU A 162 14.20 9.53 11.95
CA GLU A 162 14.21 10.98 12.15
C GLU A 162 12.80 11.53 11.86
N PRO A 163 12.27 12.46 12.68
CA PRO A 163 11.02 13.13 12.39
C PRO A 163 10.99 13.74 10.99
N THR A 164 9.80 13.82 10.38
CA THR A 164 9.63 14.52 9.10
C THR A 164 9.74 16.02 9.29
N ASN A 165 10.12 16.74 8.24
CA ASN A 165 10.04 18.20 8.22
C ASN A 165 9.17 18.67 7.05
N TYR A 166 7.87 18.70 7.28
CA TYR A 166 6.86 19.10 6.31
C TYR A 166 6.90 20.61 6.01
N PHE A 167 7.40 21.43 6.96
CA PHE A 167 7.68 22.86 6.75
C PHE A 167 8.68 23.08 5.60
N ILE A 168 9.79 22.34 5.63
CA ILE A 168 10.90 22.50 4.67
C ILE A 168 10.59 21.79 3.36
N ASN A 169 10.15 20.53 3.41
CA ASN A 169 9.95 19.72 2.22
C ASN A 169 8.73 18.81 2.35
N GLN A 170 7.57 19.36 1.98
CA GLN A 170 6.30 18.63 2.02
C GLN A 170 6.32 17.33 1.22
N LYS A 171 7.02 17.29 0.07
CA LYS A 171 7.05 16.10 -0.79
C LYS A 171 7.84 14.99 -0.11
N GLU A 172 9.06 15.30 0.32
CA GLU A 172 9.93 14.34 1.01
C GLU A 172 9.29 13.83 2.31
N ALA A 173 8.63 14.70 3.06
CA ALA A 173 7.89 14.31 4.25
C ALA A 173 6.80 13.26 3.94
N ILE A 174 5.95 13.49 2.91
CA ILE A 174 4.93 12.49 2.54
C ILE A 174 5.59 11.21 1.99
N ASP A 175 6.60 11.33 1.12
CA ASP A 175 7.32 10.18 0.59
C ASP A 175 7.88 9.32 1.73
N LYS A 176 8.45 9.93 2.77
CA LYS A 176 8.97 9.25 3.96
C LYS A 176 7.85 8.60 4.77
N ILE A 177 6.74 9.31 4.99
CA ILE A 177 5.57 8.80 5.73
C ILE A 177 5.03 7.52 5.10
N ILE A 178 4.86 7.49 3.78
CA ILE A 178 4.22 6.36 3.08
C ILE A 178 5.18 5.22 2.76
N SER A 179 6.49 5.43 2.86
CA SER A 179 7.52 4.43 2.51
C SER A 179 8.29 3.88 3.71
N THR A 180 8.16 4.47 4.90
CA THR A 180 8.90 4.03 6.11
C THR A 180 7.98 3.24 7.03
N LYS A 181 8.47 2.10 7.53
CA LYS A 181 7.73 1.24 8.47
C LYS A 181 8.66 0.67 9.54
N SER A 182 8.12 0.32 10.70
CA SER A 182 8.91 -0.29 11.77
C SER A 182 9.53 -1.62 11.33
N LEU A 183 10.79 -1.88 11.72
CA LEU A 183 11.51 -3.12 11.43
C LEU A 183 10.78 -4.37 11.93
N HIS A 184 9.94 -4.26 12.97
CA HIS A 184 9.11 -5.36 13.47
C HIS A 184 8.22 -5.99 12.38
N TRP A 185 7.84 -5.23 11.35
CA TRP A 185 7.01 -5.69 10.23
C TRP A 185 7.81 -6.07 8.99
N SER A 186 9.15 -6.19 9.07
CA SER A 186 9.97 -6.46 7.88
C SER A 186 9.68 -7.80 7.21
N TYR A 187 9.08 -8.74 7.95
CA TYR A 187 8.63 -10.03 7.42
C TYR A 187 7.50 -9.91 6.40
N GLU A 188 6.81 -8.76 6.33
CA GLU A 188 5.77 -8.53 5.32
C GLU A 188 6.34 -8.38 3.91
N GLU A 189 7.61 -7.96 3.80
CA GLU A 189 8.27 -7.69 2.53
C GLU A 189 7.41 -6.82 1.59
N GLU A 190 6.88 -5.73 2.14
CA GLU A 190 5.80 -4.95 1.56
C GLU A 190 6.25 -4.11 0.36
N ILE A 191 5.42 -4.11 -0.68
CA ILE A 191 5.40 -3.12 -1.76
C ILE A 191 4.02 -2.48 -1.79
N ARG A 192 3.98 -1.14 -1.76
CA ARG A 192 2.74 -0.36 -1.88
C ARG A 192 2.51 0.08 -3.33
N ILE A 193 1.28 -0.04 -3.79
CA ILE A 193 0.81 0.62 -5.02
C ILE A 193 -0.03 1.82 -4.59
N LEU A 194 0.21 2.98 -5.19
CA LEU A 194 -0.48 4.22 -4.84
C LEU A 194 -1.45 4.65 -5.93
N LYS A 195 -2.57 5.26 -5.52
CA LYS A 195 -3.48 5.96 -6.42
C LYS A 195 -3.82 7.34 -5.86
N ASN A 196 -3.47 8.37 -6.64
CA ASN A 196 -3.76 9.75 -6.28
C ASN A 196 -5.24 10.07 -6.51
N ASN A 197 -5.86 10.73 -5.53
CA ASN A 197 -7.29 11.10 -5.54
C ASN A 197 -8.24 9.92 -5.75
N HIS A 198 -7.83 8.70 -5.38
CA HIS A 198 -8.68 7.51 -5.53
C HIS A 198 -8.48 6.58 -4.34
N VAL A 199 -9.46 6.58 -3.45
CA VAL A 199 -9.58 5.65 -2.33
C VAL A 199 -10.76 4.74 -2.62
N GLY A 200 -10.59 3.45 -2.36
CA GLY A 200 -11.62 2.44 -2.57
C GLY A 200 -11.32 1.48 -3.72
N ALA A 201 -12.38 0.96 -4.33
CA ALA A 201 -12.28 -0.11 -5.31
C ALA A 201 -11.71 0.40 -6.65
N CYS A 202 -10.61 -0.20 -7.11
CA CYS A 202 -10.02 0.02 -8.43
C CYS A 202 -10.10 -1.26 -9.25
N ALA A 203 -10.50 -1.16 -10.52
CA ALA A 203 -10.53 -2.30 -11.43
C ALA A 203 -9.11 -2.75 -11.77
N VAL A 204 -8.88 -4.06 -11.74
CA VAL A 204 -7.65 -4.70 -12.19
C VAL A 204 -7.97 -5.58 -13.40
N SER A 205 -7.05 -5.65 -14.35
CA SER A 205 -7.11 -6.55 -15.49
C SER A 205 -7.30 -7.99 -15.00
N PRO A 206 -8.28 -8.72 -15.54
CA PRO A 206 -8.46 -10.15 -15.23
C PRO A 206 -7.19 -10.97 -15.47
N ALA A 207 -6.42 -10.61 -16.51
CA ALA A 207 -5.18 -11.29 -16.87
C ALA A 207 -4.07 -11.13 -15.82
N ALA A 208 -4.14 -10.09 -14.98
CA ALA A 208 -3.19 -9.90 -13.90
C ALA A 208 -3.46 -10.78 -12.69
N ILE A 209 -4.69 -11.28 -12.50
CA ILE A 209 -4.96 -12.31 -11.48
C ILE A 209 -4.43 -13.63 -12.05
N LYS A 210 -3.33 -14.13 -11.51
CA LYS A 210 -2.63 -15.30 -12.06
C LYS A 210 -2.96 -16.58 -11.31
N ARG A 211 -2.90 -16.53 -9.98
CA ARG A 211 -3.03 -17.72 -9.12
C ARG A 211 -3.70 -17.37 -7.80
N ILE A 212 -4.49 -18.30 -7.30
CA ILE A 212 -5.06 -18.25 -5.95
C ILE A 212 -4.43 -19.38 -5.15
N ILE A 213 -3.87 -19.03 -4.00
CA ILE A 213 -3.23 -19.98 -3.08
C ILE A 213 -4.10 -20.03 -1.83
N PHE A 214 -4.64 -21.18 -1.48
CA PHE A 214 -5.43 -21.36 -0.27
C PHE A 214 -4.54 -21.64 0.94
N GLY A 215 -4.95 -21.16 2.11
CA GLY A 215 -4.24 -21.43 3.35
C GLY A 215 -4.37 -22.89 3.81
N CYS A 216 -3.48 -23.31 4.70
CA CYS A 216 -3.44 -24.70 5.18
C CYS A 216 -4.62 -25.08 6.08
N LYS A 217 -5.44 -24.11 6.50
CA LYS A 217 -6.68 -24.29 7.25
C LYS A 217 -7.91 -23.83 6.47
N SER A 218 -7.78 -23.57 5.16
CA SER A 218 -8.91 -23.17 4.33
C SER A 218 -9.94 -24.28 4.24
N ASP A 219 -11.19 -23.90 4.52
CA ASP A 219 -12.35 -24.77 4.44
C ASP A 219 -12.60 -25.28 3.00
N PRO A 220 -12.86 -26.58 2.78
CA PRO A 220 -13.10 -27.13 1.45
C PRO A 220 -14.24 -26.45 0.68
N ASP A 221 -15.35 -26.11 1.35
CA ASP A 221 -16.47 -25.45 0.69
C ASP A 221 -16.09 -24.02 0.27
N PHE A 222 -15.29 -23.33 1.08
CA PHE A 222 -14.73 -22.02 0.69
C PHE A 222 -13.86 -22.13 -0.57
N LYS A 223 -12.96 -23.13 -0.64
CA LYS A 223 -12.11 -23.35 -1.83
C LYS A 223 -12.97 -23.57 -3.08
N GLU A 224 -13.95 -24.45 -2.98
CA GLU A 224 -14.83 -24.79 -4.10
C GLU A 224 -15.66 -23.58 -4.55
N ARG A 225 -16.20 -22.79 -3.60
CA ARG A 225 -16.89 -21.54 -3.93
C ARG A 225 -15.98 -20.58 -4.71
N ILE A 226 -14.73 -20.40 -4.30
CA ILE A 226 -13.79 -19.52 -5.01
C ILE A 226 -13.48 -20.03 -6.41
N LYS A 227 -13.30 -21.36 -6.60
CA LYS A 227 -13.08 -21.97 -7.92
C LYS A 227 -14.27 -21.73 -8.86
N ILE A 228 -15.49 -22.01 -8.41
CA ILE A 228 -16.73 -21.78 -9.18
C ILE A 228 -16.89 -20.29 -9.52
N LEU A 229 -16.61 -19.40 -8.56
CA LEU A 229 -16.65 -17.96 -8.80
C LEU A 229 -15.66 -17.50 -9.85
N CYS A 230 -14.43 -18.02 -9.85
CA CYS A 230 -13.45 -17.69 -10.88
C CYS A 230 -13.91 -18.17 -12.26
N GLY A 231 -14.37 -19.43 -12.37
CA GLY A 231 -14.86 -19.99 -13.63
C GLY A 231 -16.03 -19.18 -14.21
N SER A 232 -17.01 -18.84 -13.39
CA SER A 232 -18.18 -18.05 -13.81
C SER A 232 -17.88 -16.57 -14.08
N ALA A 233 -16.82 -16.00 -13.49
CA ALA A 233 -16.46 -14.59 -13.61
C ALA A 233 -15.49 -14.28 -14.75
N GLY A 234 -15.21 -15.25 -15.63
CA GLY A 234 -14.28 -15.11 -16.77
C GLY A 234 -12.81 -15.19 -16.36
N LEU A 235 -12.50 -15.86 -15.25
CA LEU A 235 -11.14 -16.06 -14.72
C LEU A 235 -10.68 -17.51 -14.89
N GLY A 236 -11.04 -18.16 -16.01
CA GLY A 236 -10.71 -19.56 -16.28
C GLY A 236 -9.22 -19.85 -16.45
N HIS A 237 -8.39 -18.82 -16.64
CA HIS A 237 -6.92 -18.92 -16.70
C HIS A 237 -6.26 -18.96 -15.31
N VAL A 238 -7.00 -18.62 -14.24
CA VAL A 238 -6.45 -18.58 -12.88
C VAL A 238 -6.17 -20.00 -12.40
N THR A 239 -4.95 -20.22 -11.95
CA THR A 239 -4.53 -21.50 -11.35
C THR A 239 -4.78 -21.52 -9.84
N PHE A 240 -4.87 -22.72 -9.26
CA PHE A 240 -5.14 -22.92 -7.84
C PHE A 240 -4.06 -23.76 -7.19
N SER A 241 -3.62 -23.36 -6.01
CA SER A 241 -2.71 -24.13 -5.16
C SER A 241 -3.17 -24.05 -3.70
N SER A 242 -2.62 -24.90 -2.85
CA SER A 242 -2.87 -24.93 -1.41
C SER A 242 -1.57 -24.96 -0.62
N MET A 243 -1.51 -24.23 0.48
CA MET A 243 -0.44 -24.40 1.47
C MET A 243 -0.71 -25.65 2.32
N LYS A 244 0.33 -26.41 2.62
CA LYS A 244 0.34 -27.53 3.57
C LYS A 244 1.40 -27.31 4.62
N MET A 245 1.15 -27.74 5.85
CA MET A 245 2.17 -27.72 6.89
C MET A 245 3.26 -28.75 6.57
N SER A 246 4.52 -28.32 6.57
CA SER A 246 5.64 -29.24 6.40
C SER A 246 5.83 -30.08 7.67
N TYR A 247 5.95 -31.40 7.53
CA TYR A 247 6.17 -32.28 8.67
C TYR A 247 7.48 -31.94 9.40
N GLY A 248 7.40 -31.74 10.72
CA GLY A 248 8.56 -31.47 11.59
C GLY A 248 9.24 -30.12 11.39
N LYS A 249 8.62 -29.16 10.68
CA LYS A 249 9.20 -27.84 10.40
C LYS A 249 8.18 -26.73 10.61
N PHE A 250 8.65 -25.55 11.04
CA PHE A 250 7.85 -24.32 11.06
C PHE A 250 7.82 -23.67 9.66
N SER A 251 7.35 -24.42 8.67
CA SER A 251 7.27 -23.99 7.27
C SER A 251 5.99 -24.50 6.61
N LEU A 252 5.65 -23.87 5.49
CA LEU A 252 4.56 -24.31 4.62
C LEU A 252 5.14 -24.74 3.26
N GLU A 253 4.51 -25.74 2.66
CA GLU A 253 4.77 -26.20 1.30
C GLU A 253 3.55 -25.87 0.43
N CYS A 254 3.78 -25.33 -0.76
CA CYS A 254 2.71 -25.02 -1.71
C CYS A 254 2.55 -26.20 -2.67
N VAL A 255 1.32 -26.72 -2.78
CA VAL A 255 0.96 -27.82 -3.69
C VAL A 255 -0.12 -27.37 -4.66
N ASP A 256 -0.02 -27.77 -5.92
CA ASP A 256 -1.05 -27.47 -6.91
C ASP A 256 -2.33 -28.29 -6.65
N GLU A 257 -3.48 -27.71 -7.00
CA GLU A 257 -4.81 -28.35 -6.90
C GLU A 257 -5.36 -28.80 -8.25
#